data_AF-A0ABD2LN67-F1
#
_entry.id   AF-A0ABD2LN67-F1
#
_cell.length_a   1.000
_cell.length_b   1.000
_cell.length_c   1.000
_cell.angle_alpha   90.00
_cell.angle_beta   90.00
_cell.angle_gamma   90.00
#
_symmetry.space_group_name_H-M   'P 1'
#
loop_
_entity.id
_entity.type
_entity.pdbx_description
1 polymer ?
#
loop_
_entity_poly.entity_id
_entity_poly.type
_entity_poly.pdbx_seq_one_letter_code
_entity_poly.pdbx_strand_id
1 'polypeptide(L)'
;MEDEVTMKWRKMKADAEPPAAAAAAVDDDFATRTRHFFDLINDGNTQQLRVLIDSLDADELNILLRWTVDPVERVTRTGSALWSAFFRHHLGIVELLLEKGADPNEPIIFEAHDHRTNMTPLYSAVLHANLPLCRLLVARGANVDLGTDSAVTPLMIACDRLQTEIVTFLVENGANINLQTGDGVTALMYACYKGNVDIVRLLLSHGANVELTDFTGYFPLIDAAMGGSLEVCRLLVDEWAADVNQQTNEYVDSLMGAASRGHLTVVNFLIEHGADLQHADVEGYNALMWAVKKGKTEVARHLVAIGAGIHHRDIDGKSARELAEESGNAEMVDIFRATATDIGRHAEGTDGQQNDQQQM
;
A
#
# COMPACT_ATOMS: atom_id res chain seq x y z
N MET A 1 27.82 -0.76 -12.89
CA MET A 1 27.25 -1.70 -13.88
C MET A 1 25.82 -1.26 -14.06
N GLU A 2 25.43 -0.79 -15.24
CA GLU A 2 24.07 -0.29 -15.48
C GLU A 2 23.08 -1.46 -15.36
N ASP A 3 21.99 -1.27 -14.61
CA ASP A 3 21.05 -2.35 -14.30
C ASP A 3 20.18 -2.70 -15.52
N GLU A 4 19.71 -3.95 -15.59
CA GLU A 4 19.08 -4.53 -16.79
C GLU A 4 17.82 -3.78 -17.24
N VAL A 5 17.11 -3.20 -16.25
CA VAL A 5 15.94 -2.34 -16.44
C VAL A 5 16.32 -1.05 -17.17
N THR A 6 17.43 -0.41 -16.78
CA THR A 6 17.95 0.81 -17.40
C THR A 6 18.42 0.56 -18.84
N MET A 7 18.98 -0.62 -19.12
CA MET A 7 19.30 -1.04 -20.50
C MET A 7 18.04 -1.28 -21.33
N LYS A 8 17.02 -1.93 -20.78
CA LYS A 8 15.72 -2.11 -21.44
C LYS A 8 15.06 -0.77 -21.77
N TRP A 9 15.09 0.18 -20.83
CA TRP A 9 14.56 1.53 -21.03
C TRP A 9 15.32 2.31 -22.09
N ARG A 10 16.67 2.26 -22.11
CA ARG A 10 17.45 2.89 -23.19
C ARG A 10 17.14 2.28 -24.54
N LYS A 11 16.95 0.97 -24.60
CA LYS A 11 16.57 0.27 -25.82
C LYS A 11 15.18 0.68 -26.28
N MET A 12 14.18 0.69 -25.38
CA MET A 12 12.82 1.16 -25.68
C MET A 12 12.81 2.64 -26.09
N LYS A 13 13.64 3.49 -25.48
CA LYS A 13 13.80 4.90 -25.87
C LYS A 13 14.46 5.05 -27.26
N ALA A 14 15.50 4.27 -27.55
CA ALA A 14 16.14 4.26 -28.86
C ALA A 14 15.23 3.68 -29.96
N ASP A 15 14.35 2.74 -29.60
CA ASP A 15 13.31 2.17 -30.48
C ASP A 15 12.07 3.11 -30.61
N ALA A 16 11.90 4.07 -29.69
CA ALA A 16 10.84 5.07 -29.67
C ALA A 16 11.24 6.43 -30.25
N GLU A 17 12.55 6.74 -30.33
CA GLU A 17 13.04 7.84 -31.15
C GLU A 17 12.77 7.51 -32.63
N PRO A 18 12.12 8.40 -33.39
CA PRO A 18 11.89 8.14 -34.80
C PRO A 18 13.24 7.86 -35.46
N PRO A 19 13.33 6.85 -36.35
CA PRO A 19 14.59 6.53 -37.02
C PRO A 19 15.15 7.83 -37.60
N ALA A 20 16.44 8.10 -37.41
CA ALA A 20 17.11 9.35 -37.81
C ALA A 20 16.86 9.77 -39.28
N ALA A 21 16.31 8.86 -40.10
CA ALA A 21 15.81 9.12 -41.44
C ALA A 21 14.49 9.94 -41.51
N ALA A 22 13.64 9.96 -40.48
CA ALA A 22 12.38 10.72 -40.45
C ALA A 22 12.58 12.21 -40.08
N ALA A 23 13.69 12.55 -39.41
CA ALA A 23 14.03 13.94 -39.07
C ALA A 23 14.43 14.78 -40.29
N ALA A 24 14.65 14.15 -41.46
CA ALA A 24 15.12 14.82 -42.68
C ALA A 24 13.99 15.20 -43.66
N ALA A 25 12.71 14.99 -43.31
CA ALA A 25 11.57 15.34 -44.17
C ALA A 25 10.34 15.82 -43.37
N VAL A 26 10.55 16.62 -42.32
CA VAL A 26 9.45 17.35 -41.68
C VAL A 26 9.17 18.58 -42.54
N ASP A 27 8.21 18.49 -43.45
CA ASP A 27 7.65 19.65 -44.14
C ASP A 27 6.95 20.56 -43.11
N ASP A 28 6.95 21.89 -43.34
CA ASP A 28 6.33 22.90 -42.46
C ASP A 28 4.84 22.58 -42.18
N ASP A 29 4.21 21.87 -43.11
CA ASP A 29 2.85 21.36 -43.04
C ASP A 29 2.65 20.30 -41.93
N PHE A 30 3.58 19.34 -41.77
CA PHE A 30 3.51 18.31 -40.72
C PHE A 30 3.69 18.92 -39.32
N ALA A 31 4.64 19.86 -39.16
CA ALA A 31 4.83 20.57 -37.89
C ALA A 31 3.58 21.39 -37.49
N THR A 32 2.90 21.98 -38.48
CA THR A 32 1.65 22.72 -38.27
C THR A 32 0.50 21.78 -37.88
N ARG A 33 0.36 20.64 -38.56
CA ARG A 33 -0.62 19.60 -38.20
C ARG A 33 -0.38 19.04 -36.80
N THR A 34 0.88 18.85 -36.41
CA THR A 34 1.27 18.37 -35.08
C THR A 34 0.84 19.34 -33.98
N ARG A 35 1.14 20.64 -34.13
CA ARG A 35 0.70 21.66 -33.17
C ARG A 35 -0.82 21.67 -33.05
N HIS A 36 -1.51 21.67 -34.18
CA HIS A 36 -2.97 21.65 -34.20
C HIS A 36 -3.54 20.39 -33.52
N PHE A 37 -2.94 19.20 -33.75
CA PHE A 37 -3.34 17.96 -33.08
C PHE A 37 -3.26 18.08 -31.55
N PHE A 38 -2.14 18.56 -31.01
CA PHE A 38 -2.00 18.74 -29.56
C PHE A 38 -2.86 19.88 -29.01
N ASP A 39 -3.10 20.95 -29.77
CA ASP A 39 -4.02 22.02 -29.36
C ASP A 39 -5.45 21.50 -29.24
N LEU A 40 -5.92 20.68 -30.19
CA LEU A 40 -7.23 20.03 -30.12
C LEU A 40 -7.35 19.08 -28.92
N ILE A 41 -6.27 18.35 -28.58
CA ILE A 41 -6.19 17.55 -27.35
C ILE A 41 -6.30 18.46 -26.13
N ASN A 42 -5.53 19.54 -26.07
CA ASN A 42 -5.52 20.45 -24.93
C ASN A 42 -6.88 21.12 -24.72
N ASP A 43 -7.53 21.53 -25.80
CA ASP A 43 -8.83 22.22 -25.82
C ASP A 43 -10.02 21.28 -25.60
N GLY A 44 -9.82 19.96 -25.63
CA GLY A 44 -10.88 18.97 -25.43
C GLY A 44 -11.79 18.80 -26.65
N ASN A 45 -11.37 19.24 -27.84
CA ASN A 45 -12.20 19.22 -29.04
C ASN A 45 -12.17 17.88 -29.76
N THR A 46 -12.89 16.90 -29.19
CA THR A 46 -12.94 15.51 -29.67
C THR A 46 -13.41 15.40 -31.13
N GLN A 47 -14.36 16.24 -31.55
CA GLN A 47 -14.93 16.16 -32.91
C GLN A 47 -13.94 16.63 -33.97
N GLN A 48 -13.28 17.78 -33.75
CA GLN A 48 -12.26 18.27 -34.68
C GLN A 48 -11.03 17.37 -34.67
N LEU A 49 -10.65 16.83 -33.51
CA LEU A 49 -9.56 15.87 -33.41
C LEU A 49 -9.83 14.62 -34.24
N ARG A 50 -11.07 14.10 -34.22
CA ARG A 50 -11.47 12.95 -35.05
C ARG A 50 -11.33 13.24 -36.54
N VAL A 51 -11.82 14.41 -36.99
CA VAL A 51 -11.69 14.84 -38.40
C VAL A 51 -10.21 14.95 -38.80
N LEU A 52 -9.38 15.51 -37.93
CA LEU A 52 -7.94 15.60 -38.19
C LEU A 52 -7.32 14.21 -38.29
N ILE A 53 -7.57 13.31 -37.33
CA ILE A 53 -7.04 11.95 -37.34
C ILE A 53 -7.46 11.19 -38.60
N ASP A 54 -8.71 11.32 -39.04
CA ASP A 54 -9.21 10.64 -40.24
C ASP A 54 -8.58 11.20 -41.55
N SER A 55 -7.92 12.36 -41.50
CA SER A 55 -7.20 12.96 -42.63
C SER A 55 -5.72 12.58 -42.70
N LEU A 56 -5.17 12.01 -41.62
CA LEU A 56 -3.76 11.60 -41.55
C LEU A 56 -3.55 10.24 -42.19
N ASP A 57 -2.36 10.02 -42.74
CA ASP A 57 -1.94 8.66 -43.08
C ASP A 57 -1.54 7.85 -41.82
N ALA A 58 -1.36 6.54 -42.01
CA ALA A 58 -1.10 5.63 -40.91
C ALA A 58 0.27 5.89 -40.23
N ASP A 59 1.27 6.34 -40.99
CA ASP A 59 2.61 6.59 -40.48
C ASP A 59 2.63 7.90 -39.68
N GLU A 60 2.01 8.96 -40.20
CA GLU A 60 1.80 10.23 -39.51
C GLU A 60 1.04 10.02 -38.19
N LEU A 61 -0.07 9.29 -38.22
CA LEU A 61 -0.87 9.02 -37.02
C LEU A 61 -0.06 8.23 -35.98
N ASN A 62 0.66 7.19 -36.39
CA ASN A 62 1.46 6.39 -35.47
C ASN A 62 2.59 7.22 -34.83
N ILE A 63 3.20 8.14 -35.59
CA ILE A 63 4.16 9.11 -35.05
C ILE A 63 3.48 9.96 -33.98
N LEU A 64 2.36 10.62 -34.30
CA LEU A 64 1.66 11.52 -33.36
C LEU A 64 1.18 10.82 -32.08
N LEU A 65 0.74 9.56 -32.18
CA LEU A 65 0.28 8.78 -31.02
C LEU A 65 1.43 8.39 -30.08
N ARG A 66 2.62 8.09 -30.62
CA ARG A 66 3.82 7.73 -29.85
C ARG A 66 4.67 8.92 -29.44
N TRP A 67 4.36 10.11 -29.97
CA TRP A 67 5.24 11.24 -29.80
C TRP A 67 5.18 11.80 -28.38
N THR A 68 6.32 11.84 -27.71
CA THR A 68 6.47 12.28 -26.32
C THR A 68 7.25 13.59 -26.16
N VAL A 69 7.74 14.19 -27.26
CA VAL A 69 8.58 15.41 -27.22
C VAL A 69 8.26 16.34 -28.39
N ASP A 70 8.00 17.62 -28.11
CA ASP A 70 7.85 18.69 -29.09
C ASP A 70 9.18 18.89 -29.88
N PRO A 71 9.20 18.75 -31.22
CA PRO A 71 10.41 18.92 -32.01
C PRO A 71 10.81 20.40 -32.25
N VAL A 72 9.92 21.35 -31.95
CA VAL A 72 10.11 22.78 -32.27
C VAL A 72 10.43 23.60 -31.02
N GLU A 73 9.78 23.31 -29.89
CA GLU A 73 10.00 24.06 -28.65
C GLU A 73 10.70 23.21 -27.58
N ARG A 74 11.83 23.72 -27.08
CA ARG A 74 12.48 23.25 -25.83
C ARG A 74 11.64 23.58 -24.58
N VAL A 75 10.32 23.53 -24.69
CA VAL A 75 9.38 23.59 -23.58
C VAL A 75 8.98 22.15 -23.28
N THR A 76 9.26 21.75 -22.06
CA THR A 76 9.01 20.44 -21.45
C THR A 76 7.52 20.08 -21.50
N ARG A 77 7.00 19.65 -22.65
CA ARG A 77 5.72 18.91 -22.73
C ARG A 77 6.06 17.43 -22.54
N THR A 78 6.12 16.99 -21.29
CA THR A 78 6.71 15.70 -20.88
C THR A 78 5.75 14.52 -20.97
N GLY A 79 4.86 14.46 -21.97
CA GLY A 79 3.97 13.31 -22.09
C GLY A 79 3.28 13.18 -23.44
N SER A 80 2.86 11.95 -23.73
CA SER A 80 2.20 11.59 -24.99
C SER A 80 0.85 12.27 -25.20
N ALA A 81 0.29 12.10 -26.40
CA ALA A 81 -1.07 12.51 -26.72
C ALA A 81 -2.09 11.93 -25.72
N LEU A 82 -1.91 10.65 -25.38
CA LEU A 82 -2.78 9.95 -24.44
C LEU A 82 -2.65 10.53 -23.02
N TRP A 83 -1.42 10.79 -22.56
CA TRP A 83 -1.21 11.46 -21.27
C TRP A 83 -1.82 12.86 -21.22
N SER A 84 -1.66 13.65 -22.28
CA SER A 84 -2.21 15.01 -22.36
C SER A 84 -3.74 15.02 -22.23
N ALA A 85 -4.40 14.02 -22.84
CA ALA A 85 -5.84 13.80 -22.69
C ALA A 85 -6.22 13.37 -21.25
N PHE A 86 -5.42 12.51 -20.62
CA PHE A 86 -5.62 12.09 -19.23
C PHE A 86 -5.50 13.23 -18.24
N PHE A 87 -4.41 14.00 -18.31
CA PHE A 87 -4.11 15.10 -17.40
C PHE A 87 -5.23 16.16 -17.38
N ARG A 88 -5.94 16.29 -18.50
CA ARG A 88 -7.02 17.26 -18.67
C ARG A 88 -8.42 16.68 -18.49
N HIS A 89 -8.53 15.38 -18.17
CA HIS A 89 -9.79 14.67 -18.02
C HIS A 89 -10.67 14.65 -19.28
N HIS A 90 -10.06 14.70 -20.47
CA HIS A 90 -10.77 14.65 -21.75
C HIS A 90 -11.08 13.21 -22.16
N LEU A 91 -12.05 12.58 -21.48
CA LEU A 91 -12.35 11.15 -21.66
C LEU A 91 -12.71 10.76 -23.10
N GLY A 92 -13.46 11.60 -23.83
CA GLY A 92 -13.78 11.34 -25.24
C GLY A 92 -12.55 11.34 -26.15
N ILE A 93 -11.52 12.11 -25.79
CA ILE A 93 -10.22 12.10 -26.48
C ILE A 93 -9.42 10.86 -26.09
N VAL A 94 -9.41 10.48 -24.80
CA VAL A 94 -8.78 9.23 -24.35
C VAL A 94 -9.35 8.04 -25.12
N GLU A 95 -10.68 7.93 -25.20
CA GLU A 95 -11.38 6.91 -25.98
C GLU A 95 -10.95 6.89 -27.45
N LEU A 96 -10.96 8.06 -28.10
CA LEU A 96 -10.56 8.20 -29.49
C LEU A 96 -9.09 7.81 -29.72
N LEU A 97 -8.17 8.23 -28.86
CA LEU A 97 -6.75 7.91 -29.00
C LEU A 97 -6.50 6.41 -28.82
N LEU A 98 -7.15 5.79 -27.83
CA LEU A 98 -7.11 4.34 -27.64
C LEU A 98 -7.78 3.58 -28.80
N GLU A 99 -8.81 4.15 -29.46
CA GLU A 99 -9.45 3.54 -30.65
C GLU A 99 -8.50 3.52 -31.84
N LYS A 100 -7.63 4.52 -31.91
CA LYS A 100 -6.72 4.76 -33.02
C LYS A 100 -5.34 4.12 -32.80
N GLY A 101 -5.16 3.39 -31.70
CA GLY A 101 -3.96 2.57 -31.45
C GLY A 101 -2.94 3.20 -30.51
N ALA A 102 -3.32 4.19 -29.70
CA ALA A 102 -2.47 4.63 -28.58
C ALA A 102 -2.19 3.45 -27.64
N ASP A 103 -0.94 3.32 -27.18
CA ASP A 103 -0.53 2.25 -26.28
C ASP A 103 -1.13 2.49 -24.87
N PRO A 104 -2.04 1.63 -24.38
CA PRO A 104 -2.63 1.78 -23.06
C PRO A 104 -1.65 1.50 -21.91
N ASN A 105 -0.45 1.00 -22.22
CA ASN A 105 0.63 0.71 -21.28
C ASN A 105 1.72 1.77 -21.29
N GLU A 106 1.57 2.81 -22.11
CA GLU A 106 2.60 3.83 -22.22
C GLU A 106 2.83 4.50 -20.87
N PRO A 107 4.08 4.58 -20.41
CA PRO A 107 4.40 5.28 -19.18
C PRO A 107 3.99 6.76 -19.21
N ILE A 108 3.27 7.17 -18.18
CA ILE A 108 3.05 8.56 -17.79
C ILE A 108 4.29 9.02 -17.03
N ILE A 109 5.10 9.85 -17.69
CA ILE A 109 6.32 10.42 -17.09
C ILE A 109 5.97 11.77 -16.46
N PHE A 110 5.94 11.82 -15.14
CA PHE A 110 5.86 13.09 -14.42
C PHE A 110 7.28 13.59 -14.11
N GLU A 111 7.74 14.64 -14.79
CA GLU A 111 8.95 15.37 -14.40
C GLU A 111 8.55 16.49 -13.42
N ALA A 112 8.24 16.14 -12.17
CA ALA A 112 8.27 17.10 -11.09
C ALA A 112 9.48 16.82 -10.20
N HIS A 113 10.18 17.90 -9.87
CA HIS A 113 11.37 17.99 -9.03
C HIS A 113 11.53 16.80 -8.05
N ASP A 114 12.53 15.97 -8.36
CA ASP A 114 13.16 14.90 -7.57
C ASP A 114 12.63 13.45 -7.65
N HIS A 115 11.45 13.16 -8.22
CA HIS A 115 11.02 11.76 -8.39
C HIS A 115 10.31 11.51 -9.72
N ARG A 116 10.97 10.76 -10.62
CA ARG A 116 10.29 10.11 -11.75
C ARG A 116 9.47 8.96 -11.18
N THR A 117 8.15 9.11 -11.17
CA THR A 117 7.25 7.98 -10.94
C THR A 117 6.65 7.62 -12.28
N ASN A 118 7.11 6.52 -12.83
CA ASN A 118 6.54 5.97 -14.03
C ASN A 118 5.18 5.36 -13.70
N MET A 119 4.09 5.98 -14.14
CA MET A 119 2.73 5.49 -13.87
C MET A 119 2.10 4.99 -15.16
N THR A 120 1.30 3.94 -15.12
CA THR A 120 0.51 3.53 -16.30
C THR A 120 -0.81 4.30 -16.36
N PRO A 121 -1.43 4.43 -17.55
CA PRO A 121 -2.80 4.90 -17.69
C PRO A 121 -3.78 4.19 -16.76
N LEU A 122 -3.63 2.87 -16.62
CA LEU A 122 -4.47 2.07 -15.73
C LEU A 122 -4.24 2.44 -14.26
N TYR A 123 -2.99 2.57 -13.82
CA TYR A 123 -2.68 3.02 -12.47
C TYR A 123 -3.31 4.39 -12.19
N SER A 124 -3.20 5.35 -13.12
CA SER A 124 -3.81 6.68 -12.98
C SER A 124 -5.35 6.60 -12.88
N ALA A 125 -5.98 5.78 -13.73
CA ALA A 125 -7.42 5.56 -13.68
C ALA A 125 -7.88 5.03 -12.32
N VAL A 126 -7.14 4.08 -11.73
CA VAL A 126 -7.38 3.55 -10.39
C VAL A 126 -7.13 4.61 -9.32
N LEU A 127 -6.03 5.36 -9.42
CA LEU A 127 -5.70 6.44 -8.47
C LEU A 127 -6.86 7.46 -8.34
N HIS A 128 -7.56 7.73 -9.46
CA HIS A 128 -8.70 8.64 -9.53
C HIS A 128 -10.07 7.95 -9.39
N ALA A 129 -10.11 6.67 -8.99
CA ALA A 129 -11.33 5.87 -8.82
C ALA A 129 -12.24 5.84 -10.06
N ASN A 130 -11.66 5.91 -11.27
CA ASN A 130 -12.40 5.95 -12.52
C ASN A 130 -12.58 4.54 -13.10
N LEU A 131 -13.55 3.80 -12.57
CA LEU A 131 -13.85 2.44 -13.02
C LEU A 131 -14.23 2.36 -14.52
N PRO A 132 -15.05 3.26 -15.11
CA PRO A 132 -15.31 3.24 -16.55
C PRO A 132 -14.04 3.31 -17.39
N LEU A 133 -13.10 4.16 -17.00
CA LEU A 133 -11.81 4.27 -17.68
C LEU A 133 -10.93 3.03 -17.46
N CYS A 134 -10.94 2.43 -16.26
CA CYS A 134 -10.25 1.16 -16.02
C CYS A 134 -10.76 0.07 -16.98
N ARG A 135 -12.09 -0.04 -17.13
CA ARG A 135 -12.73 -1.00 -18.06
C ARG A 135 -12.31 -0.75 -19.50
N LEU A 136 -12.31 0.50 -19.94
CA LEU A 136 -11.87 0.88 -21.27
C LEU A 136 -10.40 0.49 -21.50
N LEU A 137 -9.51 0.84 -20.58
CA LEU A 137 -8.08 0.57 -20.71
C LEU A 137 -7.78 -0.93 -20.79
N VAL A 138 -8.37 -1.74 -19.91
CA VAL A 138 -8.20 -3.21 -19.94
C VAL A 138 -8.79 -3.80 -21.23
N ALA A 139 -9.96 -3.32 -21.68
CA ALA A 139 -10.55 -3.75 -22.96
C ALA A 139 -9.67 -3.39 -24.18
N ARG A 140 -8.74 -2.44 -24.04
CA ARG A 140 -7.78 -2.05 -25.08
C ARG A 140 -6.39 -2.65 -24.89
N GLY A 141 -6.22 -3.56 -23.93
CA GLY A 141 -4.97 -4.30 -23.71
C GLY A 141 -4.02 -3.68 -22.69
N ALA A 142 -4.54 -2.85 -21.76
CA ALA A 142 -3.76 -2.46 -20.59
C ALA A 142 -3.39 -3.70 -19.76
N ASN A 143 -2.11 -3.80 -19.40
CA ASN A 143 -1.58 -4.81 -18.50
C ASN A 143 -1.99 -4.46 -17.06
N VAL A 144 -2.85 -5.31 -16.49
CA VAL A 144 -3.40 -5.14 -15.13
C VAL A 144 -2.35 -5.19 -14.02
N ASP A 145 -1.18 -5.78 -14.30
CA ASP A 145 -0.09 -5.96 -13.34
C ASP A 145 1.04 -4.94 -13.51
N LEU A 146 0.96 -4.08 -14.55
CA LEU A 146 2.03 -3.11 -14.82
C LEU A 146 2.00 -1.99 -13.77
N GLY A 147 2.90 -2.12 -12.79
CA GLY A 147 3.05 -1.20 -11.67
C GLY A 147 3.99 -0.02 -11.94
N THR A 148 4.21 0.76 -10.89
CA THR A 148 5.14 1.90 -10.90
C THR A 148 6.61 1.45 -10.83
N ASP A 149 7.55 2.39 -10.84
CA ASP A 149 8.98 2.09 -10.64
C ASP A 149 9.27 1.38 -9.30
N SER A 150 8.43 1.60 -8.28
CA SER A 150 8.48 0.88 -7.00
C SER A 150 7.68 -0.42 -7.01
N ALA A 151 7.30 -0.91 -8.20
CA ALA A 151 6.46 -2.08 -8.43
C ALA A 151 5.08 -2.02 -7.75
N VAL A 152 4.54 -0.82 -7.49
CA VAL A 152 3.18 -0.68 -6.96
C VAL A 152 2.18 -0.92 -8.08
N THR A 153 1.41 -2.01 -8.00
CA THR A 153 0.46 -2.41 -9.04
C THR A 153 -0.87 -1.64 -8.93
N PRO A 154 -1.69 -1.58 -10.00
CA PRO A 154 -3.05 -1.07 -9.93
C PRO A 154 -3.89 -1.73 -8.81
N LEU A 155 -3.72 -3.04 -8.58
CA LEU A 155 -4.44 -3.76 -7.53
C LEU A 155 -4.04 -3.26 -6.13
N MET A 156 -2.75 -3.05 -5.88
CA MET A 156 -2.25 -2.55 -4.59
C MET A 156 -2.81 -1.17 -4.24
N ILE A 157 -2.76 -0.22 -5.19
CA ILE A 157 -3.31 1.12 -4.95
C ILE A 157 -4.83 1.12 -4.82
N ALA A 158 -5.55 0.24 -5.52
CA ALA A 158 -6.99 0.04 -5.32
C ALA A 158 -7.31 -0.43 -3.89
N CYS A 159 -6.49 -1.34 -3.34
CA CYS A 159 -6.61 -1.82 -1.97
C CYS A 159 -6.30 -0.72 -0.93
N ASP A 160 -5.21 0.03 -1.11
CA ASP A 160 -4.84 1.15 -0.24
C ASP A 160 -5.94 2.23 -0.18
N ARG A 161 -6.63 2.45 -1.30
CA ARG A 161 -7.71 3.43 -1.43
C ARG A 161 -9.12 2.88 -1.19
N LEU A 162 -9.25 1.62 -0.76
CA LEU A 162 -10.51 0.97 -0.42
C LEU A 162 -11.55 0.93 -1.57
N GLN A 163 -11.09 0.76 -2.81
CA GLN A 163 -11.95 0.80 -4.00
C GLN A 163 -12.49 -0.59 -4.37
N THR A 164 -13.44 -1.13 -3.58
CA THR A 164 -13.93 -2.51 -3.72
C THR A 164 -14.34 -2.92 -5.14
N GLU A 165 -15.05 -2.05 -5.87
CA GLU A 165 -15.47 -2.34 -7.25
C GLU A 165 -14.29 -2.45 -8.22
N ILE A 166 -13.26 -1.62 -8.05
CA ILE A 166 -12.05 -1.64 -8.87
C ILE A 166 -11.18 -2.84 -8.50
N VAL A 167 -11.05 -3.17 -7.21
CA VAL A 167 -10.37 -4.40 -6.76
C VAL A 167 -11.03 -5.62 -7.41
N THR A 168 -12.36 -5.73 -7.31
CA THR A 168 -13.13 -6.82 -7.93
C THR A 168 -12.85 -6.90 -9.42
N PHE A 169 -12.96 -5.77 -10.13
CA PHE A 169 -12.70 -5.69 -11.55
C PHE A 169 -11.27 -6.14 -11.92
N LEU A 170 -10.24 -5.69 -11.19
CA LEU A 170 -8.85 -6.05 -11.48
C LEU A 170 -8.59 -7.54 -11.23
N VAL A 171 -9.10 -8.09 -10.13
CA VAL A 171 -8.99 -9.52 -9.80
C VAL A 171 -9.69 -10.39 -10.85
N GLU A 172 -10.91 -10.04 -11.25
CA GLU A 172 -11.66 -10.73 -12.31
C GLU A 172 -10.97 -10.67 -13.68
N ASN A 173 -10.12 -9.65 -13.91
CA ASN A 173 -9.33 -9.49 -15.14
C ASN A 173 -7.90 -10.03 -15.01
N GLY A 174 -7.65 -10.90 -14.02
CA GLY A 174 -6.43 -11.69 -13.92
C GLY A 174 -5.24 -10.96 -13.29
N ALA A 175 -5.48 -9.90 -12.51
CA ALA A 175 -4.41 -9.27 -11.73
C ALA A 175 -3.75 -10.30 -10.80
N ASN A 176 -2.42 -10.34 -10.78
CA ASN A 176 -1.67 -11.22 -9.91
C ASN A 176 -1.69 -10.67 -8.47
N ILE A 177 -2.49 -11.34 -7.63
CA ILE A 177 -2.77 -10.97 -6.25
C ILE A 177 -1.52 -10.97 -5.34
N ASN A 178 -0.52 -11.80 -5.68
CA ASN A 178 0.66 -12.03 -4.86
C ASN A 178 1.91 -11.28 -5.34
N LEU A 179 1.76 -10.31 -6.27
CA LEU A 179 2.86 -9.41 -6.58
C LEU A 179 3.28 -8.62 -5.34
N GLN A 180 4.57 -8.32 -5.26
CA GLN A 180 5.18 -7.54 -4.20
C GLN A 180 5.78 -6.25 -4.77
N THR A 181 5.68 -5.16 -4.01
CA THR A 181 6.40 -3.93 -4.32
C THR A 181 7.92 -4.15 -4.22
N GLY A 182 8.68 -3.13 -4.57
CA GLY A 182 10.13 -3.09 -4.34
C GLY A 182 10.54 -3.26 -2.87
N ASP A 183 9.61 -3.10 -1.91
CA ASP A 183 9.84 -3.31 -0.47
C ASP A 183 9.22 -4.61 0.05
N GLY A 184 8.65 -5.44 -0.83
CA GLY A 184 8.00 -6.70 -0.44
C GLY A 184 6.52 -6.59 -0.08
N VAL A 185 5.88 -5.42 -0.23
CA VAL A 185 4.48 -5.20 0.21
C VAL A 185 3.49 -5.79 -0.80
N THR A 186 2.46 -6.50 -0.33
CA THR A 186 1.41 -7.10 -1.17
C THR A 186 0.10 -6.29 -1.16
N ALA A 187 -0.82 -6.58 -2.09
CA ALA A 187 -2.17 -6.01 -2.06
C ALA A 187 -2.94 -6.39 -0.77
N LEU A 188 -2.74 -7.61 -0.27
CA LEU A 188 -3.35 -8.09 0.97
C LEU A 188 -2.89 -7.27 2.18
N MET A 189 -1.59 -6.97 2.29
CA MET A 189 -1.04 -6.13 3.37
C MET A 189 -1.68 -4.73 3.40
N TYR A 190 -1.79 -4.06 2.24
CA TYR A 190 -2.51 -2.79 2.14
C TYR A 190 -3.97 -2.91 2.61
N ALA A 191 -4.69 -3.93 2.14
CA ALA A 191 -6.09 -4.15 2.54
C ALA A 191 -6.25 -4.43 4.04
N CYS A 192 -5.34 -5.22 4.61
CA CYS A 192 -5.31 -5.56 6.03
C CYS A 192 -5.06 -4.32 6.90
N TYR A 193 -4.05 -3.51 6.56
CA TYR A 193 -3.77 -2.27 7.29
C TYR A 193 -4.93 -1.27 7.25
N LYS A 194 -5.65 -1.17 6.13
CA LYS A 194 -6.83 -0.30 6.03
C LYS A 194 -8.08 -0.91 6.66
N GLY A 195 -8.09 -2.21 6.92
CA GLY A 195 -9.15 -2.89 7.63
C GLY A 195 -10.42 -3.18 6.83
N ASN A 196 -10.38 -3.14 5.49
CA ASN A 196 -11.56 -3.42 4.67
C ASN A 196 -11.76 -4.93 4.50
N VAL A 197 -12.69 -5.48 5.28
CA VAL A 197 -13.01 -6.91 5.36
C VAL A 197 -13.42 -7.49 4.00
N ASP A 198 -14.20 -6.75 3.21
CA ASP A 198 -14.68 -7.23 1.91
C ASP A 198 -13.53 -7.40 0.91
N ILE A 199 -12.62 -6.43 0.86
CA ILE A 199 -11.41 -6.51 0.02
C ILE A 199 -10.52 -7.65 0.50
N VAL A 200 -10.26 -7.76 1.81
CA VAL A 200 -9.43 -8.84 2.36
C VAL A 200 -10.03 -10.21 2.00
N ARG A 201 -11.33 -10.42 2.23
CA ARG A 201 -12.03 -11.66 1.89
C ARG A 201 -11.98 -11.96 0.39
N LEU A 202 -12.16 -10.94 -0.44
CA LEU A 202 -12.04 -11.07 -1.90
C LEU A 202 -10.64 -11.55 -2.30
N LEU A 203 -9.59 -10.90 -1.81
CA LEU A 203 -8.20 -11.27 -2.11
C LEU A 203 -7.87 -12.70 -1.63
N LEU A 204 -8.25 -13.03 -0.40
CA LEU A 204 -8.02 -14.35 0.19
C LEU A 204 -8.74 -15.48 -0.57
N SER A 205 -10.00 -15.25 -0.96
CA SER A 205 -10.78 -16.21 -1.75
C SER A 205 -10.22 -16.45 -3.16
N HIS A 206 -9.40 -15.52 -3.66
CA HIS A 206 -8.71 -15.65 -4.94
C HIS A 206 -7.23 -16.05 -4.79
N GLY A 207 -6.81 -16.52 -3.61
CA GLY A 207 -5.49 -17.12 -3.40
C GLY A 207 -4.40 -16.14 -2.97
N ALA A 208 -4.77 -15.03 -2.32
CA ALA A 208 -3.77 -14.21 -1.61
C ALA A 208 -3.03 -15.05 -0.56
N ASN A 209 -1.70 -14.97 -0.57
CA ASN A 209 -0.85 -15.71 0.34
C ASN A 209 -0.66 -14.92 1.64
N VAL A 210 -1.20 -15.45 2.75
CA VAL A 210 -1.09 -14.85 4.09
C VAL A 210 0.32 -14.93 4.69
N GLU A 211 1.17 -15.80 4.14
CA GLU A 211 2.55 -16.04 4.62
C GLU A 211 3.59 -15.11 3.98
N LEU A 212 3.21 -14.30 2.98
CA LEU A 212 4.14 -13.35 2.39
C LEU A 212 4.47 -12.26 3.40
N THR A 213 5.74 -11.87 3.43
CA THR A 213 6.24 -10.78 4.26
C THR A 213 6.89 -9.69 3.41
N ASP A 214 6.88 -8.46 3.90
CA ASP A 214 7.71 -7.39 3.36
C ASP A 214 9.20 -7.60 3.76
N PHE A 215 10.09 -6.70 3.33
CA PHE A 215 11.53 -6.81 3.62
C PHE A 215 11.90 -6.61 5.10
N THR A 216 11.03 -5.98 5.88
CA THR A 216 11.18 -5.87 7.33
C THR A 216 10.55 -7.06 8.07
N GLY A 217 9.90 -7.96 7.34
CA GLY A 217 9.23 -9.15 7.88
C GLY A 217 7.79 -8.87 8.31
N TYR A 218 7.20 -7.72 7.97
CA TYR A 218 5.79 -7.46 8.25
C TYR A 218 4.90 -8.37 7.39
N PHE A 219 3.82 -8.85 7.99
CA PHE A 219 2.87 -9.81 7.42
C PHE A 219 1.41 -9.32 7.60
N PRO A 220 0.44 -9.86 6.85
CA PRO A 220 -0.94 -9.38 6.86
C PRO A 220 -1.60 -9.26 8.23
N LEU A 221 -1.33 -10.18 9.17
CA LEU A 221 -1.92 -10.13 10.51
C LEU A 221 -1.38 -8.96 11.36
N ILE A 222 -0.08 -8.66 11.31
CA ILE A 222 0.47 -7.49 12.02
C ILE A 222 -0.04 -6.18 11.42
N ASP A 223 -0.23 -6.12 10.09
CA ASP A 223 -0.85 -4.97 9.42
C ASP A 223 -2.29 -4.74 9.88
N ALA A 224 -3.10 -5.81 9.92
CA ALA A 224 -4.48 -5.74 10.44
C ALA A 224 -4.51 -5.33 11.92
N ALA A 225 -3.57 -5.85 12.71
CA ALA A 225 -3.46 -5.55 14.12
C ALA A 225 -3.06 -4.09 14.36
N MET A 226 -2.18 -3.52 13.55
CA MET A 226 -1.81 -2.10 13.58
C MET A 226 -2.90 -1.19 13.04
N GLY A 227 -3.65 -1.64 12.03
CA GLY A 227 -4.84 -0.97 11.51
C GLY A 227 -6.01 -0.95 12.49
N GLY A 228 -6.03 -1.89 13.45
CA GLY A 228 -7.05 -2.01 14.49
C GLY A 228 -8.32 -2.70 14.02
N SER A 229 -8.28 -3.39 12.88
CA SER A 229 -9.45 -4.08 12.34
C SER A 229 -9.59 -5.47 12.93
N LEU A 230 -10.39 -5.57 14.00
CA LEU A 230 -10.71 -6.82 14.66
C LEU A 230 -11.32 -7.85 13.71
N GLU A 231 -12.19 -7.42 12.80
CA GLU A 231 -12.86 -8.31 11.86
C GLU A 231 -11.88 -8.90 10.84
N VAL A 232 -10.90 -8.12 10.39
CA VAL A 232 -9.81 -8.64 9.55
C VAL A 232 -8.92 -9.60 10.35
N CYS A 233 -8.60 -9.29 11.62
CA CYS A 233 -7.83 -10.19 12.47
C CYS A 233 -8.55 -11.54 12.65
N ARG A 234 -9.87 -11.52 12.93
CA ARG A 234 -10.71 -12.74 12.99
C ARG A 234 -10.68 -13.51 11.68
N LEU A 235 -10.86 -12.82 10.56
CA LEU A 235 -10.82 -13.45 9.25
C LEU A 235 -9.49 -14.17 8.99
N LEU A 236 -8.36 -13.52 9.30
CA LEU A 236 -7.04 -14.11 9.10
C LEU A 236 -6.76 -15.29 10.04
N VAL A 237 -7.09 -15.18 11.32
CA VAL A 237 -6.79 -16.20 12.33
C VAL A 237 -7.79 -17.35 12.28
N ASP A 238 -9.10 -17.06 12.30
CA ASP A 238 -10.15 -18.07 12.45
C ASP A 238 -10.46 -18.79 11.13
N GLU A 239 -10.43 -18.08 10.00
CA GLU A 239 -10.80 -18.63 8.70
C GLU A 239 -9.58 -18.99 7.82
N TRP A 240 -8.43 -18.33 8.00
CA TRP A 240 -7.21 -18.55 7.21
C TRP A 240 -5.99 -19.05 8.00
N ALA A 241 -6.15 -19.34 9.30
CA ALA A 241 -5.13 -19.96 10.16
C ALA A 241 -3.78 -19.20 10.21
N ALA A 242 -3.80 -17.87 10.13
CA ALA A 242 -2.62 -17.05 10.31
C ALA A 242 -1.99 -17.25 11.70
N ASP A 243 -0.67 -17.36 11.76
CA ASP A 243 0.06 -17.54 13.02
C ASP A 243 0.04 -16.25 13.86
N VAL A 244 -0.65 -16.31 15.00
CA VAL A 244 -0.79 -15.21 15.98
C VAL A 244 0.57 -14.79 16.55
N ASN A 245 1.54 -15.71 16.60
CA ASN A 245 2.85 -15.53 17.20
C ASN A 245 3.98 -15.32 16.18
N GLN A 246 3.65 -15.16 14.89
CA GLN A 246 4.64 -14.80 13.88
C GLN A 246 5.31 -13.48 14.26
N GLN A 247 6.62 -13.40 14.01
CA GLN A 247 7.43 -12.22 14.30
C GLN A 247 8.06 -11.66 13.02
N THR A 248 8.22 -10.34 12.99
CA THR A 248 8.99 -9.66 11.95
C THR A 248 10.50 -9.92 12.12
N ASN A 249 11.32 -9.38 11.22
CA ASN A 249 12.79 -9.47 11.33
C ASN A 249 13.33 -8.72 12.56
N GLU A 250 12.53 -7.82 13.14
CA GLU A 250 12.82 -7.08 14.36
C GLU A 250 12.16 -7.70 15.61
N TYR A 251 11.68 -8.94 15.51
CA TYR A 251 10.98 -9.66 16.57
C TYR A 251 9.65 -9.03 17.04
N VAL A 252 9.08 -8.12 16.24
CA VAL A 252 7.78 -7.51 16.52
C VAL A 252 6.67 -8.49 16.11
N ASP A 253 5.67 -8.69 16.97
CA ASP A 253 4.49 -9.49 16.65
C ASP A 253 3.21 -8.64 16.56
N SER A 254 2.10 -9.29 16.22
CA SER A 254 0.79 -8.65 16.08
C SER A 254 0.28 -8.05 17.40
N LEU A 255 0.62 -8.65 18.55
CA LEU A 255 0.20 -8.17 19.86
C LEU A 255 0.91 -6.84 20.19
N MET A 256 2.22 -6.75 19.95
CA MET A 256 2.99 -5.49 20.05
C MET A 256 2.46 -4.43 19.08
N GLY A 257 2.17 -4.81 17.83
CA GLY A 257 1.59 -3.93 16.83
C GLY A 257 0.28 -3.29 17.31
N ALA A 258 -0.69 -4.11 17.74
CA ALA A 258 -1.97 -3.64 18.29
C ALA A 258 -1.80 -2.81 19.56
N ALA A 259 -0.90 -3.22 20.46
CA ALA A 259 -0.66 -2.53 21.71
C ALA A 259 -0.03 -1.14 21.52
N SER A 260 0.92 -1.00 20.59
CA SER A 260 1.55 0.28 20.25
C SER A 260 0.54 1.29 19.67
N ARG A 261 -0.49 0.80 18.97
CA ARG A 261 -1.53 1.64 18.36
C ARG A 261 -2.71 1.90 19.30
N GLY A 262 -2.91 1.05 20.31
CA GLY A 262 -3.94 1.20 21.34
C GLY A 262 -5.24 0.46 21.03
N HIS A 263 -5.18 -0.57 20.19
CA HIS A 263 -6.36 -1.29 19.71
C HIS A 263 -6.77 -2.41 20.67
N LEU A 264 -7.39 -2.03 21.79
CA LEU A 264 -7.72 -2.94 22.90
C LEU A 264 -8.54 -4.17 22.47
N THR A 265 -9.50 -4.00 21.55
CA THR A 265 -10.32 -5.13 21.07
C THR A 265 -9.50 -6.16 20.30
N VAL A 266 -8.50 -5.72 19.54
CA VAL A 266 -7.56 -6.60 18.84
C VAL A 266 -6.61 -7.26 19.84
N VAL A 267 -6.10 -6.50 20.82
CA VAL A 267 -5.25 -7.04 21.90
C VAL A 267 -5.96 -8.20 22.60
N ASN A 268 -7.20 -8.00 23.04
CA ASN A 268 -7.97 -9.04 23.72
C ASN A 268 -8.15 -10.27 22.83
N PHE A 269 -8.50 -10.06 21.56
CA PHE A 269 -8.66 -11.14 20.60
C PHE A 269 -7.37 -11.95 20.41
N LEU A 270 -6.23 -11.30 20.22
CA LEU A 270 -4.94 -11.99 20.04
C LEU A 270 -4.58 -12.80 21.30
N ILE A 271 -4.81 -12.26 22.49
CA ILE A 271 -4.59 -12.96 23.77
C ILE A 271 -5.51 -14.18 23.89
N GLU A 272 -6.79 -14.04 23.55
CA GLU A 272 -7.76 -15.15 23.52
C GLU A 272 -7.32 -16.28 22.55
N HIS A 273 -6.55 -15.94 21.51
CA HIS A 273 -6.02 -16.88 20.52
C HIS A 273 -4.56 -17.30 20.80
N GLY A 274 -4.07 -17.07 22.02
CA GLY A 274 -2.78 -17.60 22.47
C GLY A 274 -1.56 -16.79 22.06
N ALA A 275 -1.70 -15.47 21.88
CA ALA A 275 -0.56 -14.58 21.72
C ALA A 275 0.41 -14.68 22.91
N ASP A 276 1.71 -14.80 22.62
CA ASP A 276 2.76 -14.86 23.62
C ASP A 276 2.99 -13.49 24.26
N LEU A 277 2.64 -13.39 25.54
CA LEU A 277 2.78 -12.17 26.35
C LEU A 277 4.24 -11.84 26.71
N GLN A 278 5.18 -12.75 26.44
CA GLN A 278 6.61 -12.63 26.77
C GLN A 278 7.47 -12.26 25.57
N HIS A 279 6.92 -12.27 24.35
CA HIS A 279 7.66 -11.76 23.20
C HIS A 279 8.14 -10.33 23.47
N ALA A 280 9.32 -10.04 22.93
CA ALA A 280 9.93 -8.73 22.96
C ALA A 280 10.67 -8.50 21.64
N ASP A 281 10.68 -7.26 21.17
CA ASP A 281 11.41 -6.88 19.96
C ASP A 281 12.94 -6.83 20.18
N VAL A 282 13.69 -6.40 19.17
CA VAL A 282 15.15 -6.22 19.25
C VAL A 282 15.62 -5.23 20.33
N GLU A 283 14.77 -4.30 20.77
CA GLU A 283 15.04 -3.36 21.86
C GLU A 283 14.62 -3.95 23.23
N GLY A 284 14.07 -5.16 23.27
CA GLY A 284 13.50 -5.76 24.48
C GLY A 284 12.16 -5.15 24.87
N TYR A 285 11.43 -4.54 23.93
CA TYR A 285 10.10 -4.00 24.20
C TYR A 285 9.05 -5.08 23.94
N ASN A 286 8.32 -5.45 24.99
CA ASN A 286 7.12 -6.27 24.87
C ASN A 286 5.87 -5.40 24.60
N ALA A 287 4.71 -6.05 24.43
CA ALA A 287 3.44 -5.36 24.16
C ALA A 287 3.08 -4.30 25.22
N LEU A 288 3.32 -4.58 26.51
CA LEU A 288 3.07 -3.63 27.59
C LEU A 288 3.99 -2.41 27.49
N MET A 289 5.28 -2.62 27.24
CA MET A 289 6.24 -1.53 27.06
C MET A 289 5.92 -0.66 25.85
N TRP A 290 5.48 -1.26 24.74
CA TRP A 290 4.98 -0.52 23.58
C TRP A 290 3.74 0.31 23.90
N ALA A 291 2.76 -0.27 24.60
CA ALA A 291 1.59 0.47 25.07
C ALA A 291 1.98 1.65 25.96
N VAL A 292 2.96 1.46 26.85
CA VAL A 292 3.47 2.52 27.73
C VAL A 292 4.20 3.63 26.95
N LYS A 293 5.18 3.26 26.12
CA LYS A 293 5.98 4.21 25.30
C LYS A 293 5.10 5.05 24.36
N LYS A 294 3.94 4.51 23.93
CA LYS A 294 2.98 5.19 23.06
C LYS A 294 1.79 5.82 23.81
N GLY A 295 1.77 5.77 25.15
CA GLY A 295 0.73 6.38 25.98
C GLY A 295 -0.66 5.75 25.84
N LYS A 296 -0.74 4.44 25.53
CA LYS A 296 -1.99 3.70 25.32
C LYS A 296 -2.51 3.16 26.66
N THR A 297 -3.03 4.07 27.48
CA THR A 297 -3.47 3.81 28.86
C THR A 297 -4.40 2.62 29.02
N GLU A 298 -5.44 2.49 28.19
CA GLU A 298 -6.41 1.41 28.34
C GLU A 298 -5.83 0.03 28.01
N VAL A 299 -4.98 -0.05 26.99
CA VAL A 299 -4.24 -1.29 26.69
C VAL A 299 -3.25 -1.62 27.79
N ALA A 300 -2.47 -0.63 28.26
CA ALA A 300 -1.53 -0.85 29.35
C ALA A 300 -2.25 -1.31 30.62
N ARG A 301 -3.38 -0.68 30.99
CA ARG A 301 -4.22 -1.10 32.12
C ARG A 301 -4.64 -2.55 32.00
N HIS A 302 -5.12 -2.95 30.82
CA HIS A 302 -5.54 -4.32 30.57
C HIS A 302 -4.37 -5.31 30.68
N LEU A 303 -3.25 -5.03 30.03
CA LEU A 303 -2.05 -5.89 30.06
C LEU A 303 -1.46 -6.01 31.49
N VAL A 304 -1.46 -4.93 32.27
CA VAL A 304 -1.04 -4.99 33.69
C VAL A 304 -2.03 -5.82 34.52
N ALA A 305 -3.34 -5.69 34.29
CA ALA A 305 -4.35 -6.44 35.03
C ALA A 305 -4.23 -7.96 34.84
N ILE A 306 -3.79 -8.43 33.67
CA ILE A 306 -3.52 -9.85 33.40
C ILE A 306 -2.09 -10.29 33.79
N GLY A 307 -1.25 -9.36 34.28
CA GLY A 307 0.13 -9.65 34.68
C GLY A 307 1.12 -9.83 33.51
N ALA A 308 0.77 -9.39 32.30
CA ALA A 308 1.60 -9.54 31.11
C ALA A 308 2.86 -8.68 31.19
N GLY A 309 4.05 -9.30 31.20
CA GLY A 309 5.32 -8.61 30.99
C GLY A 309 5.69 -7.53 32.03
N ILE A 310 5.02 -7.47 33.19
CA ILE A 310 5.18 -6.38 34.17
C ILE A 310 6.59 -6.29 34.79
N HIS A 311 7.31 -7.41 34.81
CA HIS A 311 8.68 -7.50 35.33
C HIS A 311 9.74 -7.58 34.22
N HIS A 312 9.32 -7.55 32.95
CA HIS A 312 10.24 -7.53 31.82
C HIS A 312 11.11 -6.28 31.88
N ARG A 313 12.34 -6.38 31.38
CA ARG A 313 13.29 -5.28 31.27
C ARG A 313 13.80 -5.20 29.85
N ASP A 314 13.81 -3.99 29.29
CA ASP A 314 14.35 -3.72 27.97
C ASP A 314 15.89 -3.82 27.96
N ILE A 315 16.53 -3.56 26.81
CA ILE A 315 17.98 -3.62 26.67
C ILE A 315 18.74 -2.62 27.57
N ASP A 316 18.09 -1.52 27.96
CA ASP A 316 18.63 -0.52 28.90
C ASP A 316 18.38 -0.91 30.36
N GLY A 317 17.74 -2.06 30.59
CA GLY A 317 17.38 -2.56 31.90
C GLY A 317 16.15 -1.89 32.49
N LYS A 318 15.35 -1.14 31.73
CA LYS A 318 14.17 -0.43 32.20
C LYS A 318 12.92 -1.30 32.13
N SER A 319 12.10 -1.21 33.17
CA SER A 319 10.76 -1.81 33.23
C SER A 319 9.70 -0.90 32.63
N ALA A 320 8.53 -1.45 32.31
CA ALA A 320 7.39 -0.67 31.83
C ALA A 320 6.98 0.46 32.79
N ARG A 321 7.15 0.28 34.11
CA ARG A 321 6.90 1.32 35.11
C ARG A 321 7.91 2.46 35.02
N GLU A 322 9.20 2.14 34.90
CA GLU A 322 10.26 3.14 34.77
C GLU A 322 10.11 3.94 33.47
N LEU A 323 9.72 3.29 32.37
CA LEU A 323 9.37 3.97 31.12
C LEU A 323 8.17 4.93 31.28
N ALA A 324 7.16 4.54 32.06
CA ALA A 324 6.02 5.42 32.36
C ALA A 324 6.45 6.66 33.17
N GLU A 325 7.34 6.48 34.16
CA GLU A 325 7.88 7.57 34.98
C GLU A 325 8.70 8.56 34.13
N GLU A 326 9.54 8.06 33.21
CA GLU A 326 10.33 8.90 32.29
C GLU A 326 9.48 9.68 31.29
N SER A 327 8.38 9.08 30.81
CA SER A 327 7.45 9.76 29.89
C SER A 327 6.61 10.86 30.57
N GLY A 328 6.60 10.93 31.91
CA GLY A 328 5.81 11.89 32.68
C GLY A 328 4.29 11.60 32.68
N ASN A 329 3.86 10.42 32.25
CA ASN A 329 2.45 10.05 32.20
C ASN A 329 1.95 9.61 33.60
N ALA A 330 1.43 10.57 34.37
CA ALA A 330 0.96 10.33 35.74
C ALA A 330 -0.12 9.24 35.85
N GLU A 331 -1.08 9.21 34.92
CA GLU A 331 -2.13 8.20 34.90
C GLU A 331 -1.55 6.79 34.72
N MET A 332 -0.54 6.66 33.87
CA MET A 332 0.12 5.38 33.61
C MET A 332 0.95 4.91 34.81
N VAL A 333 1.63 5.82 35.50
CA VAL A 333 2.33 5.50 36.76
C VAL A 333 1.34 5.03 37.83
N ASP A 334 0.16 5.65 37.90
CA ASP A 334 -0.88 5.26 38.86
C ASP A 334 -1.48 3.88 38.56
N ILE A 335 -1.56 3.45 37.29
CA ILE A 335 -1.93 2.07 36.93
C ILE A 335 -0.98 1.07 37.59
N PHE A 336 0.34 1.29 37.51
CA PHE A 336 1.33 0.41 38.12
C PHE A 336 1.30 0.43 39.66
N ARG A 337 0.90 1.56 40.29
CA ARG A 337 0.75 1.66 41.75
C ARG A 337 -0.48 0.91 42.26
N ALA A 338 -1.60 1.02 41.55
CA ALA A 338 -2.85 0.36 41.93
C ALA A 338 -2.69 -1.17 41.91
N THR A 339 -2.04 -1.73 40.90
CA THR A 339 -1.88 -3.19 40.76
C THR A 339 -0.84 -3.78 41.70
N ALA A 340 0.21 -3.03 42.07
CA ALA A 340 1.13 -3.44 43.14
C ALA A 340 0.43 -3.62 44.50
N THR A 341 -0.63 -2.85 44.74
CA THR A 341 -1.43 -2.92 45.98
C THR A 341 -2.38 -4.11 45.98
N ASP A 342 -2.95 -4.47 44.82
CA ASP A 342 -3.86 -5.63 44.68
C ASP A 342 -3.12 -6.97 44.67
N ILE A 343 -1.93 -7.05 44.04
CA ILE A 343 -1.09 -8.27 44.09
C ILE A 343 -0.60 -8.53 45.54
N GLY A 344 -0.27 -7.47 46.28
CA GLY A 344 0.10 -7.57 47.70
C GLY A 344 -1.04 -8.05 48.60
N ARG A 345 -2.28 -7.62 48.36
CA ARG A 345 -3.46 -8.06 49.12
C ARG A 345 -3.87 -9.52 48.83
N HIS A 346 -3.68 -9.99 47.60
CA HIS A 346 -3.94 -11.40 47.27
C HIS A 346 -2.89 -12.34 47.88
N ALA A 347 -1.64 -11.91 48.06
CA ALA A 347 -0.62 -12.67 48.79
C ALA A 347 -0.96 -12.78 50.29
N GLU A 348 -1.36 -11.68 50.94
CA GLU A 348 -1.71 -11.67 52.38
C GLU A 348 -3.01 -12.43 52.72
N GLY A 349 -3.91 -12.64 51.73
CA GLY A 349 -5.16 -13.38 51.91
C GLY A 349 -5.02 -14.91 51.90
N THR A 350 -3.88 -15.45 51.45
CA THR A 350 -3.66 -16.92 51.36
C THR A 350 -2.93 -17.51 52.57
N ASP A 351 -2.19 -16.69 53.32
CA ASP A 351 -1.53 -17.12 54.58
C ASP A 351 -2.50 -17.22 55.78
N GLY A 352 -3.68 -16.62 55.68
CA GLY A 352 -4.68 -16.59 56.76
C GLY A 352 -5.56 -17.84 56.90
N GLN A 353 -5.58 -18.76 55.93
CA GLN A 353 -6.44 -19.95 55.95
C GLN A 353 -5.72 -21.28 56.23
N GLN A 354 -4.39 -21.29 56.38
CA GLN A 354 -3.62 -22.51 56.69
C GLN A 354 -3.34 -22.72 58.19
N ASN A 355 -3.65 -21.77 59.08
CA ASN A 355 -3.31 -21.89 60.50
C ASN A 355 -4.40 -22.44 61.43
N ASP A 356 -5.64 -22.65 60.95
CA ASP A 356 -6.76 -23.11 61.80
C ASP A 356 -7.07 -24.61 61.71
N GLN A 357 -6.28 -25.41 60.97
CA GLN A 357 -6.46 -26.88 60.89
C GLN A 357 -5.40 -27.71 61.64
N GLN A 358 -4.54 -27.11 62.47
CA GLN A 358 -3.56 -27.84 63.29
C GLN A 358 -3.79 -27.81 64.81
N GLN A 359 -4.95 -27.36 65.27
CA GLN A 359 -5.36 -27.50 66.68
C GLN A 359 -6.77 -28.05 66.80
N MET A 360 -6.93 -29.36 66.59
CA MET A 360 -7.99 -30.16 67.24
C MET A 360 -7.61 -31.64 67.26
#